data_AF-A0A5C3Q9M2-F1
#
_entry.id   AF-A0A5C3Q9M2-F1
#
_cell.length_a   1.000
_cell.length_b   1.000
_cell.length_c   1.000
_cell.angle_alpha   90.00
_cell.angle_beta   90.00
_cell.angle_gamma   90.00
#
_symmetry.space_group_name_H-M   'P 1'
#
loop_
_entity.id
_entity.type
_entity.pdbx_description
1 polymer ?
#
loop_
_entity_poly.entity_id
_entity_poly.type
_entity_poly.pdbx_seq_one_letter_code
_entity_poly.pdbx_strand_id
1 'polypeptide(L)'
;MRQTLVSGSPEQRHSAQRLSPTLVAAMHSSWQDFFSAIMTQRKVKAFPSTSNTRYGSYCNAAIEILANLNLYCDFLGKLRNSKGQMVFTNLEKNISDALHNDATLSDLAVLALYRMSISIPCMACVRVPNTNHLDLGPMHQDLKTFIQLLINNPSPVLGPGAADTAAGVFGGGSWSRPKALQLKHRLHNTGLLVNVPTLWAIFLAGALATWEHFTVEFAADSLIASMLPDKQCKWWMPATNNLNKGALGSLHVMF
;
A
#
# COMPACT_ATOMS: atom_id res chain seq x y z
N MET A 1 -0.24 -0.48 -76.25
CA MET A 1 -0.30 -1.23 -74.99
C MET A 1 -0.89 -0.31 -73.93
N ARG A 2 -2.09 -0.66 -73.44
CA ARG A 2 -2.90 0.13 -72.49
C ARG A 2 -2.41 -0.06 -71.06
N GLN A 3 -2.46 1.03 -70.29
CA GLN A 3 -2.34 1.07 -68.83
C GLN A 3 -3.51 0.33 -68.17
N THR A 4 -3.24 -0.35 -67.05
CA THR A 4 -4.24 -0.74 -66.05
C THR A 4 -3.73 -0.35 -64.67
N LEU A 5 -4.58 0.41 -63.97
CA LEU A 5 -4.47 0.85 -62.59
C LEU A 5 -4.64 -0.33 -61.62
N VAL A 6 -3.86 -0.36 -60.54
CA VAL A 6 -4.26 -1.02 -59.29
C VAL A 6 -4.05 -0.04 -58.14
N SER A 7 -5.17 0.31 -57.52
CA SER A 7 -5.33 1.14 -56.33
C SER A 7 -4.83 0.42 -55.07
N GLY A 8 -3.92 1.04 -54.33
CA GLY A 8 -3.53 0.65 -52.97
C GLY A 8 -3.98 1.70 -51.96
N SER A 9 -4.84 1.30 -51.02
CA SER A 9 -5.40 2.10 -49.92
C SER A 9 -4.36 2.37 -48.81
N PRO A 10 -4.37 3.55 -48.14
CA PRO A 10 -3.45 3.84 -47.05
C PRO A 10 -3.94 3.30 -45.69
N GLU A 11 -3.01 2.63 -45.02
CA GLU A 11 -2.82 2.44 -43.57
C GLU A 11 -4.00 2.75 -42.62
N GLN A 12 -4.62 1.68 -42.11
CA GLN A 12 -5.46 1.73 -40.92
C GLN A 12 -4.60 1.97 -39.67
N ARG A 13 -4.63 3.20 -39.15
CA ARG A 13 -4.17 3.50 -37.78
C ARG A 13 -5.15 2.90 -36.78
N HIS A 14 -4.67 1.98 -35.94
CA HIS A 14 -5.42 1.46 -34.79
C HIS A 14 -5.77 2.60 -33.82
N SER A 15 -7.04 2.99 -33.82
CA SER A 15 -7.63 3.92 -32.86
C SER A 15 -7.92 3.16 -31.55
N ALA A 16 -7.20 3.50 -30.49
CA ALA A 16 -7.60 3.11 -29.14
C ALA A 16 -8.97 3.74 -28.84
N GLN A 17 -10.03 2.93 -28.83
CA GLN A 17 -11.38 3.40 -28.51
C GLN A 17 -11.39 3.96 -27.08
N ARG A 18 -11.51 5.28 -26.95
CA ARG A 18 -11.87 5.91 -25.67
C ARG A 18 -13.25 5.39 -25.27
N LEU A 19 -13.33 4.78 -24.09
CA LEU A 19 -14.60 4.39 -23.48
C LEU A 19 -15.50 5.62 -23.38
N SER A 20 -16.78 5.47 -23.71
CA SER A 20 -17.71 6.59 -23.65
C SER A 20 -17.91 7.05 -22.21
N PRO A 21 -18.11 8.36 -21.96
CA PRO A 21 -18.35 8.89 -20.61
C PRO A 21 -19.50 8.20 -19.88
N THR A 22 -20.51 7.74 -20.63
CA THR A 22 -21.67 6.99 -20.12
C THR A 22 -21.31 5.59 -19.64
N LEU A 23 -20.41 4.88 -20.34
CA LEU A 23 -19.89 3.58 -19.91
C LEU A 23 -18.99 3.72 -18.68
N VAL A 24 -18.17 4.77 -18.63
CA VAL A 24 -17.34 5.08 -17.45
C VAL A 24 -18.21 5.43 -16.24
N ALA A 25 -19.27 6.22 -16.43
CA ALA A 25 -20.24 6.54 -15.38
C ALA A 25 -21.02 5.30 -14.92
N ALA A 26 -21.44 4.43 -15.83
CA ALA A 26 -22.14 3.18 -15.51
C ALA A 26 -21.23 2.15 -14.81
N MET A 27 -19.94 2.10 -15.16
CA MET A 27 -18.96 1.27 -14.44
C MET A 27 -18.64 1.85 -13.06
N HIS A 28 -18.53 3.18 -12.94
CA HIS A 28 -18.32 3.84 -11.67
C HIS A 28 -19.53 3.67 -10.74
N SER A 29 -20.76 3.78 -11.26
CA SER A 29 -21.99 3.49 -10.51
C SER A 29 -22.11 2.00 -10.19
N SER A 30 -21.85 1.08 -11.12
CA SER A 30 -21.91 -0.36 -10.82
C SER A 30 -20.87 -0.81 -9.79
N TRP A 31 -19.69 -0.18 -9.80
CA TRP A 31 -18.64 -0.43 -8.83
C TRP A 31 -19.02 0.15 -7.47
N GLN A 32 -19.50 1.39 -7.42
CA GLN A 32 -19.99 2.00 -6.19
C GLN A 32 -21.22 1.30 -5.63
N ASP A 33 -22.13 0.78 -6.46
CA ASP A 33 -23.35 0.09 -6.04
C ASP A 33 -23.05 -1.33 -5.55
N PHE A 34 -22.20 -2.08 -6.28
CA PHE A 34 -21.76 -3.42 -5.86
C PHE A 34 -20.99 -3.36 -4.54
N PHE A 35 -20.02 -2.43 -4.45
CA PHE A 35 -19.29 -2.25 -3.21
C PHE A 35 -20.16 -1.58 -2.14
N SER A 36 -21.04 -0.62 -2.42
CA SER A 36 -21.92 -0.07 -1.37
C SER A 36 -22.87 -1.15 -0.83
N ALA A 37 -23.44 -2.02 -1.67
CA ALA A 37 -24.29 -3.13 -1.19
C ALA A 37 -23.51 -4.11 -0.28
N ILE A 38 -22.27 -4.46 -0.61
CA ILE A 38 -21.44 -5.41 0.16
C ILE A 38 -20.72 -4.74 1.35
N MET A 39 -20.28 -3.49 1.19
CA MET A 39 -19.44 -2.75 2.12
C MET A 39 -20.26 -1.99 3.16
N THR A 40 -21.53 -1.64 2.88
CA THR A 40 -22.47 -1.09 3.88
C THR A 40 -22.82 -2.15 4.92
N GLN A 41 -22.94 -3.43 4.51
CA GLN A 41 -23.07 -4.56 5.44
C GLN A 41 -21.78 -4.84 6.24
N ARG A 42 -20.61 -4.44 5.73
CA ARG A 42 -19.28 -4.75 6.31
C ARG A 42 -18.50 -3.56 6.89
N LYS A 43 -19.10 -2.35 6.96
CA LYS A 43 -18.46 -1.09 7.42
C LYS A 43 -17.10 -0.80 6.75
N VAL A 44 -16.91 -1.14 5.48
CA VAL A 44 -15.64 -0.89 4.82
C VAL A 44 -15.62 0.54 4.25
N LYS A 45 -14.72 1.38 4.76
CA LYS A 45 -14.43 2.70 4.20
C LYS A 45 -13.94 2.53 2.76
N ALA A 46 -14.29 3.46 1.87
CA ALA A 46 -13.92 3.48 0.45
C ALA A 46 -12.51 2.95 0.16
N PHE A 47 -12.32 2.32 -1.01
CA PHE A 47 -11.03 1.77 -1.42
C PHE A 47 -9.91 2.81 -1.30
N PRO A 48 -8.71 2.41 -0.86
CA PRO A 48 -7.63 3.36 -0.60
C PRO A 48 -7.30 4.20 -1.83
N SER A 49 -7.19 5.52 -1.64
CA SER A 49 -6.90 6.48 -2.70
C SER A 49 -5.44 6.39 -3.16
N THR A 50 -5.16 5.42 -4.05
CA THR A 50 -3.84 5.19 -4.67
C THR A 50 -3.46 6.26 -5.69
N SER A 51 -4.45 6.98 -6.24
CA SER A 51 -4.23 8.10 -7.18
C SER A 51 -3.68 9.37 -6.53
N ASN A 52 -3.87 9.58 -5.22
CA ASN A 52 -3.44 10.79 -4.52
C ASN A 52 -2.04 10.69 -3.90
N THR A 53 -1.16 9.83 -4.45
CA THR A 53 0.29 9.74 -4.15
C THR A 53 0.68 9.72 -2.66
N ARG A 54 -0.20 9.24 -1.78
CA ARG A 54 0.16 9.01 -0.38
C ARG A 54 0.80 7.63 -0.30
N TYR A 55 2.10 7.53 -0.06
CA TYR A 55 2.83 6.24 -0.01
C TYR A 55 2.09 5.13 0.78
N GLY A 56 1.45 5.49 1.89
CA GLY A 56 0.65 4.56 2.68
C GLY A 56 -0.62 4.00 2.01
N SER A 57 -1.14 4.61 0.94
CA SER A 57 -2.36 4.18 0.26
C SER A 57 -2.15 2.91 -0.56
N TYR A 58 -0.99 2.72 -1.20
CA TYR A 58 -0.66 1.47 -1.89
C TYR A 58 -0.61 0.29 -0.92
N CYS A 59 0.03 0.46 0.24
CA CYS A 59 0.04 -0.59 1.24
C CYS A 59 -1.34 -0.86 1.83
N ASN A 60 -2.16 0.19 2.04
CA ASN A 60 -3.55 -0.01 2.46
C ASN A 60 -4.37 -0.74 1.38
N ALA A 61 -4.11 -0.48 0.09
CA ALA A 61 -4.76 -1.16 -1.02
C ALA A 61 -4.36 -2.64 -1.05
N ALA A 62 -3.09 -2.96 -0.82
CA ALA A 62 -2.62 -4.33 -0.69
C ALA A 62 -3.36 -5.09 0.43
N ILE A 63 -3.50 -4.46 1.61
CA ILE A 63 -4.30 -5.03 2.72
C ILE A 63 -5.76 -5.27 2.28
N GLU A 64 -6.38 -4.28 1.62
CA GLU A 64 -7.78 -4.36 1.20
C GLU A 64 -8.02 -5.45 0.15
N ILE A 65 -7.17 -5.52 -0.87
CA ILE A 65 -7.23 -6.52 -1.94
C ILE A 65 -7.08 -7.90 -1.34
N LEU A 66 -6.03 -8.14 -0.54
CA LEU A 66 -5.77 -9.47 -0.03
C LEU A 66 -6.81 -9.93 1.01
N ALA A 67 -7.35 -9.02 1.83
CA ALA A 67 -8.43 -9.38 2.76
C ALA A 67 -9.75 -9.75 2.05
N ASN A 68 -9.95 -9.27 0.81
CA ASN A 68 -11.19 -9.44 0.07
C ASN A 68 -10.98 -10.02 -1.34
N LEU A 69 -9.89 -10.73 -1.60
CA LEU A 69 -9.48 -11.09 -2.97
C LEU A 69 -10.58 -11.83 -3.72
N ASN A 70 -11.25 -12.78 -3.05
CA ASN A 70 -12.32 -13.56 -3.66
C ASN A 70 -13.48 -12.65 -4.11
N LEU A 71 -13.80 -11.63 -3.32
CA LEU A 71 -14.82 -10.64 -3.69
C LEU A 71 -14.40 -9.83 -4.93
N TYR A 72 -13.11 -9.46 -5.03
CA TYR A 72 -12.59 -8.78 -6.21
C TYR A 72 -12.58 -9.69 -7.45
N CYS A 73 -12.20 -10.96 -7.30
CA CYS A 73 -12.26 -11.95 -8.39
C CYS A 73 -13.70 -12.18 -8.87
N ASP A 74 -14.64 -12.38 -7.93
CA ASP A 74 -16.06 -12.56 -8.22
C ASP A 74 -16.66 -11.33 -8.92
N PHE A 75 -16.29 -10.14 -8.46
CA PHE A 75 -16.71 -8.88 -9.06
C PHE A 75 -16.25 -8.79 -10.52
N LEU A 76 -14.97 -9.05 -10.80
CA LEU A 76 -14.45 -9.03 -12.18
C LEU A 76 -15.15 -10.09 -13.05
N GLY A 77 -15.42 -11.28 -12.50
CA GLY A 77 -16.18 -12.31 -13.20
C GLY A 77 -17.58 -11.83 -13.58
N LYS A 78 -18.30 -11.19 -12.65
CA LYS A 78 -19.63 -10.61 -12.91
C LYS A 78 -19.58 -9.46 -13.92
N LEU A 79 -18.59 -8.58 -13.81
CA LEU A 79 -18.37 -7.46 -14.73
C LEU A 79 -18.09 -7.93 -16.16
N ARG A 80 -17.34 -9.03 -16.32
CA ARG A 80 -17.14 -9.66 -17.62
C ARG A 80 -18.46 -10.19 -18.16
N ASN A 81 -19.17 -10.97 -17.36
CA ASN A 81 -20.39 -11.66 -17.79
C ASN A 81 -21.56 -10.71 -18.09
N SER A 82 -21.57 -9.49 -17.53
CA SER A 82 -22.59 -8.48 -17.84
C SER A 82 -22.40 -7.80 -19.20
N LYS A 83 -21.26 -7.99 -19.86
CA LYS A 83 -21.00 -7.43 -21.18
C LYS A 83 -21.55 -8.32 -22.28
N GLY A 84 -22.10 -7.71 -23.33
CA GLY A 84 -22.68 -8.45 -24.46
C GLY A 84 -21.71 -9.44 -25.13
N GLN A 85 -20.42 -9.09 -25.21
CA GLN A 85 -19.38 -9.98 -25.75
C GLN A 85 -18.76 -10.92 -24.70
N MET A 86 -19.01 -10.70 -23.41
CA MET A 86 -18.44 -11.46 -22.29
C MET A 86 -16.90 -11.50 -22.27
N VAL A 87 -16.24 -10.47 -22.79
CA VAL A 87 -14.77 -10.34 -22.82
C VAL A 87 -14.33 -9.22 -21.89
N PHE A 88 -13.19 -9.42 -21.23
CA PHE A 88 -12.50 -8.36 -20.49
C PHE A 88 -11.95 -7.29 -21.43
N THR A 89 -11.94 -6.04 -20.99
CA THR A 89 -11.04 -5.05 -21.60
C THR A 89 -9.59 -5.39 -21.27
N ASN A 90 -8.62 -4.82 -22.00
CA ASN A 90 -7.19 -5.03 -21.70
C ASN A 90 -6.85 -4.69 -20.23
N LEU A 91 -7.41 -3.61 -19.69
CA LEU A 91 -7.18 -3.20 -18.31
C LEU A 91 -7.79 -4.20 -17.32
N GLU A 92 -9.05 -4.61 -17.53
CA GLU A 92 -9.71 -5.58 -16.64
C GLU A 92 -9.02 -6.94 -16.69
N LYS A 93 -8.56 -7.35 -17.88
CA LYS A 93 -7.78 -8.56 -18.05
C LYS A 93 -6.49 -8.49 -17.25
N ASN A 94 -5.73 -7.40 -17.36
CA ASN A 94 -4.51 -7.22 -16.58
C ASN A 94 -4.78 -7.28 -15.07
N ILE A 95 -5.87 -6.67 -14.60
CA ILE A 95 -6.26 -6.73 -13.18
C ILE A 95 -6.66 -8.18 -12.81
N SER A 96 -7.48 -8.83 -13.64
CA SER A 96 -7.93 -10.20 -13.39
C SER A 96 -6.74 -11.16 -13.33
N ASP A 97 -5.80 -11.06 -14.28
CA ASP A 97 -4.59 -11.88 -14.33
C ASP A 97 -3.72 -11.60 -13.08
N ALA A 98 -3.56 -10.33 -12.67
CA ALA A 98 -2.83 -9.95 -11.46
C ALA A 98 -3.43 -10.53 -10.17
N LEU A 99 -4.76 -10.56 -10.04
CA LEU A 99 -5.44 -11.11 -8.86
C LEU A 99 -5.35 -12.64 -8.75
N HIS A 100 -4.98 -13.33 -9.82
CA HIS A 100 -4.74 -14.78 -9.83
C HIS A 100 -3.24 -15.14 -9.94
N ASN A 101 -2.35 -14.15 -9.93
CA ASN A 101 -0.93 -14.36 -10.07
C ASN A 101 -0.24 -14.41 -8.70
N ASP A 102 0.29 -15.57 -8.33
CA ASP A 102 0.91 -15.78 -7.01
C ASP A 102 2.09 -14.85 -6.71
N ALA A 103 2.89 -14.49 -7.72
CA ALA A 103 4.00 -13.55 -7.55
C ALA A 103 3.48 -12.15 -7.18
N THR A 104 2.49 -11.66 -7.91
CA THR A 104 1.83 -10.38 -7.61
C THR A 104 1.19 -10.39 -6.22
N LEU A 105 0.50 -11.46 -5.87
CA LEU A 105 -0.10 -11.61 -4.55
C LEU A 105 0.95 -11.66 -3.43
N SER A 106 2.13 -12.24 -3.70
CA SER A 106 3.26 -12.26 -2.77
C SER A 106 3.84 -10.85 -2.55
N ASP A 107 3.98 -10.04 -3.60
CA ASP A 107 4.42 -8.64 -3.48
C ASP A 107 3.43 -7.80 -2.66
N LEU A 108 2.13 -7.96 -2.93
CA LEU A 108 1.09 -7.32 -2.12
C LEU A 108 1.16 -7.78 -0.66
N ALA A 109 1.47 -9.05 -0.41
CA ALA A 109 1.59 -9.57 0.95
C ALA A 109 2.73 -8.90 1.71
N VAL A 110 3.89 -8.74 1.08
CA VAL A 110 5.04 -8.03 1.67
C VAL A 110 4.69 -6.57 2.00
N LEU A 111 4.04 -5.85 1.07
CA LEU A 111 3.59 -4.47 1.31
C LEU A 111 2.60 -4.37 2.48
N ALA A 112 1.65 -5.30 2.54
CA ALA A 112 0.67 -5.36 3.60
C ALA A 112 1.32 -5.66 4.96
N LEU A 113 2.22 -6.64 5.03
CA LEU A 113 2.95 -6.98 6.24
C LEU A 113 3.81 -5.81 6.72
N TYR A 114 4.55 -5.16 5.84
CA TYR A 114 5.38 -3.99 6.19
C TYR A 114 4.52 -2.87 6.77
N ARG A 115 3.34 -2.65 6.18
CA ARG A 115 2.40 -1.64 6.66
C ARG A 115 1.91 -1.91 8.07
N MET A 116 1.61 -3.16 8.39
CA MET A 116 1.01 -3.56 9.66
C MET A 116 2.06 -3.71 10.77
N SER A 117 3.22 -4.28 10.44
CA SER A 117 4.32 -4.53 11.38
C SER A 117 5.15 -3.29 11.69
N ILE A 118 5.35 -2.43 10.70
CA ILE A 118 6.36 -1.37 10.77
C ILE A 118 5.74 0.00 10.54
N SER A 119 5.14 0.24 9.37
CA SER A 119 4.74 1.60 8.97
C SER A 119 3.66 2.19 9.86
N ILE A 120 2.60 1.45 10.20
CA ILE A 120 1.53 1.96 11.08
C ILE A 120 2.05 2.21 12.50
N PRO A 121 2.73 1.25 13.18
CA PRO A 121 3.25 1.49 14.52
C PRO A 121 4.30 2.61 14.58
N CYS A 122 5.24 2.66 13.62
CA CYS A 122 6.20 3.76 13.54
C CYS A 122 5.49 5.12 13.42
N MET A 123 4.49 5.22 12.52
CA MET A 123 3.71 6.45 12.40
C MET A 123 2.90 6.77 13.67
N ALA A 124 2.52 5.77 14.46
CA ALA A 124 1.87 6.01 15.75
C ALA A 124 2.86 6.62 16.76
N CYS A 125 4.10 6.12 16.82
CA CYS A 125 5.16 6.70 17.64
C CYS A 125 5.48 8.15 17.25
N VAL A 126 5.59 8.44 15.95
CA VAL A 126 5.89 9.79 15.44
C VAL A 126 4.72 10.77 15.69
N ARG A 127 3.48 10.28 15.81
CA ARG A 127 2.27 11.10 15.97
C ARG A 127 1.83 11.31 17.40
N VAL A 128 2.63 10.87 18.39
CA VAL A 128 2.35 11.17 19.79
C VAL A 128 2.26 12.70 19.96
N PRO A 129 1.20 13.23 20.60
CA PRO A 129 1.05 14.68 20.79
C PRO A 129 2.27 15.29 21.48
N ASN A 130 2.63 16.52 21.09
CA ASN A 130 3.76 17.27 21.64
C ASN A 130 5.15 16.60 21.46
N THR A 131 5.27 15.63 20.55
CA THR A 131 6.58 15.05 20.20
C THR A 131 7.41 16.05 19.39
N ASN A 132 8.59 16.38 19.89
CA ASN A 132 9.59 17.14 19.15
C ASN A 132 10.28 16.21 18.14
N HIS A 133 10.40 16.66 16.90
CA HIS A 133 11.07 15.92 15.84
C HIS A 133 12.52 15.56 16.19
N LEU A 134 13.21 16.46 16.90
CA LEU A 134 14.60 16.27 17.32
C LEU A 134 14.78 15.11 18.32
N ASP A 135 13.70 14.69 18.99
CA ASP A 135 13.72 13.63 19.99
C ASP A 135 13.47 12.24 19.38
N LEU A 136 13.28 12.15 18.06
CA LEU A 136 12.96 10.89 17.37
C LEU A 136 14.16 9.96 17.18
N GLY A 137 15.39 10.42 17.46
CA GLY A 137 16.62 9.65 17.26
C GLY A 137 16.60 8.24 17.86
N PRO A 138 16.30 8.08 19.17
CA PRO A 138 16.16 6.77 19.80
C PRO A 138 15.11 5.87 19.12
N MET A 139 13.95 6.42 18.79
CA MET A 139 12.87 5.66 18.12
C MET A 139 13.31 5.16 16.74
N HIS A 140 14.05 5.96 15.97
CA HIS A 140 14.62 5.53 14.69
C HIS A 140 15.65 4.40 14.86
N GLN A 141 16.44 4.41 15.93
CA GLN A 141 17.39 3.32 16.22
C GLN A 141 16.67 2.03 16.63
N ASP A 142 15.64 2.13 17.48
CA ASP A 142 14.78 1.00 17.84
C ASP A 142 14.11 0.41 16.60
N LEU A 143 13.63 1.27 15.69
CA LEU A 143 13.02 0.84 14.44
C LEU A 143 13.99 0.08 13.53
N LYS A 144 15.21 0.59 13.34
CA LYS A 144 16.25 -0.09 12.55
C LYS A 144 16.62 -1.43 13.17
N THR A 145 16.79 -1.48 14.49
CA THR A 145 17.06 -2.72 15.23
C THR A 145 15.94 -3.75 15.04
N PHE A 146 14.69 -3.30 15.11
CA PHE A 146 13.52 -4.14 14.88
C PHE A 146 13.46 -4.68 13.45
N ILE A 147 13.73 -3.84 12.44
CA ILE A 147 13.80 -4.28 11.04
C ILE A 147 14.90 -5.33 10.86
N GLN A 148 16.08 -5.11 11.43
CA GLN A 148 17.18 -6.08 11.37
C GLN A 148 16.82 -7.41 12.04
N LEU A 149 16.11 -7.37 13.17
CA LEU A 149 15.60 -8.57 13.83
C LEU A 149 14.67 -9.37 12.91
N LEU A 150 13.78 -8.69 12.18
CA LEU A 150 12.84 -9.32 11.26
C LEU A 150 13.48 -9.83 9.96
N ILE A 151 14.59 -9.24 9.53
CA ILE A 151 15.43 -9.78 8.45
C ILE A 151 16.05 -11.09 8.90
N ASN A 152 16.62 -11.12 10.11
CA ASN A 152 17.32 -12.29 10.65
C ASN A 152 16.36 -13.42 11.03
N ASN A 153 15.14 -13.08 11.48
CA ASN A 153 14.12 -14.03 11.87
C ASN A 153 12.72 -13.51 11.50
N PRO A 154 12.13 -13.98 10.38
CA PRO A 154 10.80 -13.54 9.96
C PRO A 154 9.65 -14.23 10.72
N SER A 155 9.94 -15.22 11.55
CA SER A 155 8.93 -16.03 12.26
C SER A 155 7.94 -15.21 13.11
N PRO A 156 8.32 -14.10 13.78
CA PRO A 156 7.36 -13.26 14.51
C PRO A 156 6.26 -12.65 13.62
N VAL A 157 6.49 -12.56 12.31
CA VAL A 157 5.54 -12.00 11.33
C VAL A 157 4.88 -13.09 10.49
N LEU A 158 5.63 -14.13 10.10
CA LEU A 158 5.25 -15.16 9.14
C LEU A 158 5.02 -16.56 9.73
N GLY A 159 5.46 -16.80 10.96
CA GLY A 159 5.42 -18.12 11.59
C GLY A 159 4.03 -18.57 12.04
N PRO A 160 3.86 -19.86 12.36
CA PRO A 160 2.63 -20.38 12.94
C PRO A 160 2.39 -19.69 14.30
N GLY A 161 1.26 -18.99 14.44
CA GLY A 161 0.94 -18.20 15.64
C GLY A 161 1.39 -16.73 15.59
N ALA A 162 2.01 -16.25 14.50
CA ALA A 162 2.41 -14.84 14.35
C ALA A 162 1.24 -13.83 14.40
N ALA A 163 0.00 -14.30 14.38
CA ALA A 163 -1.22 -13.50 14.56
C ALA A 163 -1.51 -13.22 16.05
N ASP A 164 -1.02 -14.07 16.95
CA ASP A 164 -1.36 -14.07 18.38
C ASP A 164 -0.29 -13.37 19.24
N THR A 165 0.85 -13.03 18.63
CA THR A 165 1.98 -12.38 19.28
C THR A 165 2.19 -10.95 18.78
N ALA A 166 2.53 -10.07 19.73
CA ALA A 166 2.93 -8.70 19.47
C ALA A 166 4.38 -8.56 18.93
N ALA A 167 5.17 -9.65 18.96
CA ALA A 167 6.58 -9.63 18.57
C ALA A 167 6.80 -9.28 17.08
N GLY A 168 5.78 -9.46 16.23
CA GLY A 168 5.82 -9.06 14.82
C GLY A 168 5.37 -7.62 14.56
N VAL A 169 5.14 -6.81 15.60
CA VAL A 169 4.68 -5.43 15.52
C VAL A 169 5.68 -4.51 16.24
N PHE A 170 6.18 -3.50 15.54
CA PHE A 170 7.10 -2.52 16.13
C PHE A 170 6.46 -1.86 17.36
N GLY A 171 7.20 -1.81 18.47
CA GLY A 171 6.71 -1.31 19.76
C GLY A 171 5.82 -2.28 20.55
N GLY A 172 5.64 -3.53 20.09
CA GLY A 172 4.92 -4.56 20.86
C GLY A 172 3.41 -4.34 20.96
N GLY A 173 2.82 -3.61 20.01
CA GLY A 173 1.38 -3.39 19.93
C GLY A 173 0.60 -4.59 19.36
N SER A 174 -0.72 -4.47 19.32
CA SER A 174 -1.58 -5.44 18.62
C SER A 174 -1.57 -5.21 17.11
N TRP A 175 -1.81 -6.28 16.35
CA TRP A 175 -2.02 -6.18 14.90
C TRP A 175 -3.18 -5.22 14.61
N SER A 176 -2.87 -4.15 13.89
CA SER A 176 -3.86 -3.16 13.54
C SER A 176 -4.89 -3.75 12.57
N ARG A 177 -6.13 -3.95 13.07
CA ARG A 177 -7.38 -4.30 12.37
C ARG A 177 -7.70 -5.80 12.22
N PRO A 178 -8.99 -6.19 12.24
CA PRO A 178 -9.44 -7.57 11.98
C PRO A 178 -8.99 -8.13 10.61
N LYS A 179 -8.91 -7.26 9.58
CA LYS A 179 -8.47 -7.62 8.22
C LYS A 179 -7.00 -8.07 8.16
N ALA A 180 -6.16 -7.59 9.07
CA ALA A 180 -4.74 -7.97 9.16
C ALA A 180 -4.57 -9.43 9.58
N LEU A 181 -5.39 -9.88 10.53
CA LEU A 181 -5.41 -11.25 11.03
C LEU A 181 -5.99 -12.20 9.97
N GLN A 182 -7.06 -11.79 9.29
CA GLN A 182 -7.64 -12.54 8.17
C GLN A 182 -6.63 -12.71 7.02
N LEU A 183 -5.89 -11.65 6.70
CA LEU A 183 -4.82 -11.69 5.71
C LEU A 183 -3.76 -12.72 6.08
N LYS A 184 -3.22 -12.66 7.30
CA LYS A 184 -2.19 -13.59 7.77
C LYS A 184 -2.65 -15.05 7.76
N HIS A 185 -3.85 -15.30 8.29
CA HIS A 185 -4.45 -16.63 8.27
C HIS A 185 -4.59 -17.14 6.83
N ARG A 186 -4.94 -16.25 5.90
CA ARG A 186 -5.08 -16.61 4.50
C ARG A 186 -3.74 -16.89 3.83
N LEU A 187 -2.74 -16.04 4.03
CA LEU A 187 -1.38 -16.28 3.52
C LEU A 187 -0.88 -17.66 3.98
N HIS A 188 -1.08 -17.98 5.26
CA HIS A 188 -0.73 -19.27 5.83
C HIS A 188 -1.46 -20.45 5.17
N ASN A 189 -2.75 -20.31 4.89
CA ASN A 189 -3.58 -21.43 4.42
C ASN A 189 -3.62 -21.59 2.89
N THR A 190 -3.29 -20.55 2.11
CA THR A 190 -3.37 -20.61 0.63
C THR A 190 -2.05 -20.98 -0.05
N GLY A 191 -1.00 -21.31 0.71
CA GLY A 191 0.31 -21.68 0.14
C GLY A 191 1.09 -20.52 -0.48
N LEU A 192 0.59 -19.28 -0.41
CA LEU A 192 1.29 -18.08 -0.87
C LEU A 192 2.60 -17.83 -0.09
N LEU A 193 2.80 -18.50 1.05
CA LEU A 193 3.99 -18.40 1.89
C LEU A 193 5.25 -19.04 1.32
N VAL A 194 5.23 -19.72 0.16
CA VAL A 194 6.46 -20.35 -0.36
C VAL A 194 7.54 -19.31 -0.69
N ASN A 195 7.14 -18.16 -1.26
CA ASN A 195 8.09 -17.12 -1.69
C ASN A 195 8.14 -15.90 -0.74
N VAL A 196 7.12 -15.71 0.09
CA VAL A 196 6.98 -14.52 0.93
C VAL A 196 8.12 -14.34 1.94
N PRO A 197 8.67 -15.37 2.62
CA PRO A 197 9.79 -15.19 3.54
C PRO A 197 11.04 -14.60 2.87
N THR A 198 11.37 -15.09 1.68
CA THR A 198 12.51 -14.58 0.89
C THR A 198 12.27 -13.15 0.44
N LEU A 199 11.10 -12.87 -0.15
CA LEU A 199 10.73 -11.53 -0.60
C LEU A 199 10.66 -10.53 0.57
N TRP A 200 10.18 -10.98 1.73
CA TRP A 200 10.13 -10.18 2.95
C TRP A 200 11.53 -9.75 3.40
N ALA A 201 12.48 -10.68 3.47
CA ALA A 201 13.85 -10.36 3.86
C ALA A 201 14.51 -9.39 2.88
N ILE A 202 14.37 -9.61 1.57
CA ILE A 202 14.89 -8.71 0.52
C ILE A 202 14.28 -7.31 0.64
N PHE A 203 12.96 -7.24 0.78
CA PHE A 203 12.25 -5.97 0.93
C PHE A 203 12.70 -5.23 2.19
N LEU A 204 12.82 -5.91 3.32
CA LEU A 204 13.27 -5.30 4.56
C LEU A 204 14.73 -4.83 4.49
N ALA A 205 15.62 -5.54 3.79
CA ALA A 205 16.98 -5.07 3.58
C ALA A 205 17.01 -3.73 2.82
N GLY A 206 16.20 -3.60 1.76
CA GLY A 206 16.03 -2.33 1.06
C GLY A 206 15.40 -1.24 1.93
N ALA A 207 14.40 -1.60 2.74
CA ALA A 207 13.77 -0.66 3.67
C ALA A 207 14.76 -0.19 4.75
N LEU A 208 15.59 -1.07 5.31
CA LEU A 208 16.60 -0.74 6.31
C LEU A 208 17.62 0.25 5.76
N ALA A 209 18.20 -0.03 4.58
CA ALA A 209 19.12 0.89 3.91
C ALA A 209 18.50 2.27 3.68
N THR A 210 17.20 2.30 3.34
CA THR A 210 16.44 3.54 3.18
C THR A 210 16.30 4.28 4.51
N TRP A 211 15.99 3.59 5.61
CA TRP A 211 15.92 4.17 6.94
C TRP A 211 17.27 4.69 7.44
N GLU A 212 18.35 3.96 7.19
CA GLU A 212 19.72 4.41 7.52
C GLU A 212 20.05 5.72 6.82
N HIS A 213 19.73 5.82 5.53
CA HIS A 213 19.92 7.05 4.76
C HIS A 213 19.07 8.21 5.28
N PHE A 214 17.77 8.01 5.53
CA PHE A 214 16.87 9.06 6.01
C PHE A 214 17.11 9.51 7.45
N THR A 215 17.81 8.71 8.26
CA THR A 215 18.02 8.99 9.69
C THR A 215 19.46 9.37 10.01
N VAL A 216 20.27 9.67 8.99
CA VAL A 216 21.69 10.07 9.16
C VAL A 216 21.84 11.31 10.04
N GLU A 217 20.90 12.25 9.99
CA GLU A 217 20.91 13.46 10.83
C GLU A 217 20.71 13.15 12.33
N PHE A 218 20.25 11.95 12.68
CA PHE A 218 20.09 11.48 14.06
C PHE A 218 21.25 10.57 14.51
N ALA A 219 22.34 10.50 13.75
CA ALA A 219 23.53 9.76 14.16
C ALA A 219 24.12 10.30 15.47
N ALA A 220 24.84 9.46 16.22
CA ALA A 220 25.38 9.83 17.54
C ALA A 220 26.42 10.97 17.47
N ASP A 221 27.05 11.14 16.31
CA ASP A 221 28.01 12.19 15.98
C ASP A 221 27.37 13.39 15.27
N SER A 222 26.04 13.43 15.17
CA SER A 222 25.35 14.50 14.45
C SER A 222 25.22 15.81 15.24
N LEU A 223 24.90 16.88 14.52
CA LEU A 223 24.58 18.18 15.13
C LEU A 223 23.37 18.09 16.08
N ILE A 224 22.41 17.22 15.79
CA ILE A 224 21.23 17.00 16.65
C ILE A 224 21.66 16.36 17.97
N ALA A 225 22.50 15.33 17.92
CA ALA A 225 22.99 14.63 19.11
C ALA A 225 23.89 15.53 20.00
N SER A 226 24.65 16.43 19.39
CA SER A 226 25.52 17.39 20.10
C SER A 226 24.79 18.65 20.62
N MET A 227 23.49 18.79 20.36
CA MET A 227 22.73 19.99 20.72
C MET A 227 22.52 20.06 22.25
N LEU A 228 22.83 21.22 22.84
CA LEU A 228 22.53 21.46 24.26
C LEU A 228 21.01 21.43 24.51
N PRO A 229 20.56 20.90 25.66
CA PRO A 229 19.12 20.81 26.00
C PRO A 229 18.38 22.15 25.87
N ASP A 230 19.02 23.26 26.29
CA ASP A 230 18.43 24.60 26.21
C ASP A 230 18.21 25.08 24.77
N LYS A 231 19.02 24.60 23.82
CA LYS A 231 18.84 24.88 22.39
C LYS A 231 17.73 23.99 21.81
N GLN A 232 17.68 22.72 22.20
CA GLN A 232 16.65 21.78 21.75
C GLN A 232 15.23 22.24 22.13
N CYS A 233 15.07 22.81 23.33
CA CYS A 233 13.80 23.43 23.75
C CYS A 233 13.43 24.69 22.95
N LYS A 234 14.41 25.45 22.46
CA LYS A 234 14.18 26.65 21.62
C LYS A 234 13.83 26.30 20.18
N TRP A 235 14.38 25.21 19.66
CA TRP A 235 14.15 24.73 18.29
C TRP A 235 13.09 23.62 18.26
N TRP A 236 11.91 23.90 18.81
CA TRP A 236 10.80 22.94 18.78
C TRP A 236 10.27 22.76 17.36
N MET A 237 10.22 21.51 16.90
CA MET A 237 9.69 21.14 15.59
C MET A 237 8.65 20.03 15.74
N PRO A 238 7.43 20.17 15.21
CA PRO A 238 6.45 19.11 15.29
C PRO A 238 6.95 17.88 14.51
N ALA A 239 6.93 16.71 15.14
CA ALA A 239 7.36 15.44 14.53
C ALA A 239 6.63 15.07 13.22
N THR A 240 5.49 15.71 12.92
CA THR A 240 4.82 15.55 11.62
C THR A 240 4.54 16.88 10.96
N ASN A 241 4.67 16.91 9.64
CA ASN A 241 4.26 18.01 8.77
C ASN A 241 2.73 18.12 8.61
N ASN A 242 1.92 17.53 9.50
CA ASN A 242 0.47 17.52 9.37
C ASN A 242 -0.14 18.92 9.49
N LEU A 243 0.40 19.75 10.39
CA LEU A 243 -0.03 21.13 10.59
C LEU A 243 0.19 21.97 9.33
N ASN A 244 1.36 21.85 8.66
CA ASN A 244 1.63 22.63 7.45
C ASN A 244 0.93 22.07 6.19
N LYS A 245 0.54 20.79 6.18
CA LYS A 245 -0.32 20.21 5.13
C LYS A 245 -1.76 20.70 5.21
N GLY A 246 -2.24 21.10 6.39
CA GLY A 246 -3.58 21.66 6.59
C GLY A 246 -3.73 23.07 6.00
N ALA A 247 -2.78 23.97 6.29
CA ALA A 247 -2.85 25.37 5.88
C ALA A 247 -2.68 25.61 4.36
N LEU A 248 -1.78 24.86 3.70
CA LEU A 248 -1.61 24.92 2.24
C LEU A 248 -2.73 24.20 1.46
N GLY A 249 -3.39 23.22 2.09
CA GLY A 249 -4.56 22.54 1.52
C GLY A 249 -5.83 23.40 1.56
N SER A 250 -6.00 24.23 2.59
CA SER A 250 -7.10 25.20 2.66
C SER A 250 -7.03 26.33 1.62
N LEU A 251 -5.85 26.59 1.04
CA LEU A 251 -5.65 27.57 -0.02
C LEU A 251 -6.04 27.06 -1.43
N HIS A 252 -6.33 25.76 -1.60
CA HIS A 252 -6.72 25.17 -2.89
C HIS A 252 -8.22 25.26 -3.22
N VAL A 253 -9.03 25.98 -2.44
CA VAL A 253 -10.49 26.15 -2.67
C VAL A 253 -10.88 27.59 -2.97
N MET A 254 -9.93 28.45 -3.32
CA MET A 254 -10.22 29.79 -3.83
C MET A 254 -9.32 30.10 -5.02
N PHE A 255 -9.65 29.56 -6.20
CA PHE A 255 -9.55 30.21 -7.51
C PHE A 255 -10.50 29.51 -8.49
#